data_AF-A0A9Q4ZIQ9-F1
#
_entry.id   AF-A0A9Q4ZIQ9-F1
#
_cell.length_a   1.000
_cell.length_b   1.000
_cell.length_c   1.000
_cell.angle_alpha   90.00
_cell.angle_beta   90.00
_cell.angle_gamma   90.00
#
_symmetry.space_group_name_H-M   'P 1'
#
loop_
_entity.id
_entity.type
_entity.pdbx_description
1 polymer ?
#
loop_
_entity_poly.entity_id
_entity_poly.type
_entity_poly.pdbx_seq_one_letter_code
_entity_poly.pdbx_strand_id
1 'polypeptide(L)'
;MTDNTIAGRPINGEISHYSSKEICEQRPIQEFLDALDALFAFPEVEAVRWEQYTPYFNDGDACEFGIREVRIKFVGGDEEAGEREDGFIESGLDFPPGYFDTHSYGDYKYYAADGTEVDANKRWGMRGVTSKHVFPEGKARATYTDMKFYVNGEVREDIEKAYGDFARRVGGAHEIDLRKHFGDPAQVTATREGFDVEFYEHE
;
A
#
# COMPACT_ATOMS: atom_id res chain seq x y z
N MET A 1 26.19 10.40 -24.52
CA MET A 1 25.35 11.13 -25.49
C MET A 1 24.25 10.17 -25.88
N THR A 2 23.01 10.44 -25.45
CA THR A 2 21.83 9.66 -25.80
C THR A 2 21.55 9.86 -27.28
N ASP A 3 21.48 8.76 -28.03
CA ASP A 3 21.29 8.79 -29.47
C ASP A 3 19.80 9.07 -29.76
N ASN A 4 19.45 10.35 -29.90
CA ASN A 4 18.08 10.82 -30.09
C ASN A 4 17.64 10.64 -31.55
N THR A 5 17.57 9.39 -32.01
CA THR A 5 17.09 9.05 -33.35
C THR A 5 16.01 7.97 -33.31
N ILE A 6 15.08 8.00 -34.26
CA ILE A 6 14.15 6.90 -34.52
C ILE A 6 14.35 6.42 -35.96
N ALA A 7 14.80 5.18 -36.12
CA ALA A 7 15.12 4.59 -37.44
C ALA A 7 16.03 5.51 -38.31
N GLY A 8 17.04 6.14 -37.68
CA GLY A 8 17.98 7.04 -38.36
C GLY A 8 17.45 8.46 -38.62
N ARG A 9 16.25 8.81 -38.14
CA ARG A 9 15.71 10.17 -38.22
C ARG A 9 16.04 10.95 -36.93
N PRO A 10 16.61 12.17 -37.03
CA PRO A 10 16.97 12.96 -35.85
C PRO A 10 15.74 13.49 -35.13
N ILE A 11 15.76 13.43 -33.79
CA ILE A 11 14.76 14.04 -32.92
C ILE A 11 15.33 15.37 -32.43
N ASN A 12 14.67 16.48 -32.75
CA ASN A 12 15.10 17.85 -32.40
C ASN A 12 14.17 18.46 -31.36
N GLY A 13 14.71 19.14 -30.34
CA GLY A 13 13.94 19.87 -29.31
C GLY A 13 14.60 19.81 -27.92
N GLU A 14 14.01 20.52 -26.94
CA GLU A 14 14.33 20.34 -25.51
C GLU A 14 13.67 19.04 -25.03
N ILE A 15 14.38 17.91 -25.15
CA ILE A 15 13.89 16.60 -24.72
C ILE A 15 14.00 16.54 -23.20
N SER A 16 12.86 16.60 -22.52
CA SER A 16 12.78 16.41 -21.08
C SER A 16 12.90 14.93 -20.73
N HIS A 17 13.89 14.58 -19.92
CA HIS A 17 14.05 13.25 -19.32
C HIS A 17 13.56 13.23 -17.87
N TYR A 18 12.58 14.08 -17.52
CA TYR A 18 12.11 14.28 -16.15
C TYR A 18 11.38 13.08 -15.51
N SER A 19 11.12 11.98 -16.24
CA SER A 19 10.66 10.77 -15.58
C SER A 19 11.82 10.15 -14.81
N SER A 20 11.81 10.33 -13.49
CA SER A 20 12.74 9.65 -12.59
C SER A 20 12.55 8.13 -12.59
N LYS A 21 11.40 7.66 -13.11
CA LYS A 21 11.14 6.24 -13.34
C LYS A 21 11.97 5.77 -14.53
N GLU A 22 13.13 5.17 -14.25
CA GLU A 22 13.65 4.15 -15.15
C GLU A 22 12.49 3.18 -15.42
N ILE A 23 12.10 3.02 -16.69
CA ILE A 23 11.15 1.96 -17.07
C ILE A 23 11.82 0.68 -16.60
N CYS A 24 11.38 0.17 -15.45
CA CYS A 24 12.01 -0.99 -14.86
C CYS A 24 11.91 -2.16 -15.84
N GLU A 25 12.93 -3.03 -15.82
CA GLU A 25 12.91 -4.25 -16.63
C GLU A 25 11.61 -5.00 -16.36
N GLN A 26 10.78 -5.13 -17.40
CA GLN A 26 9.49 -5.79 -17.24
C GLN A 26 9.74 -7.28 -17.03
N ARG A 27 9.18 -7.80 -15.93
CA ARG A 27 9.23 -9.22 -15.61
C ARG A 27 8.08 -9.94 -16.33
N PRO A 28 8.21 -11.25 -16.60
CA PRO A 28 7.17 -12.00 -17.28
C PRO A 28 5.82 -11.91 -16.54
N ILE A 29 4.74 -11.57 -17.23
CA ILE A 29 3.38 -11.47 -16.64
C ILE A 29 2.95 -12.76 -15.91
N GLN A 30 3.54 -13.91 -16.25
CA GLN A 30 3.30 -15.16 -15.56
C GLN A 30 3.64 -15.11 -14.07
N GLU A 31 4.65 -14.34 -13.65
CA GLU A 31 5.00 -14.25 -12.22
C GLU A 31 3.94 -13.49 -11.40
N PHE A 32 3.23 -12.55 -12.03
CA PHE A 32 2.05 -11.92 -11.47
C PHE A 32 0.90 -12.93 -11.36
N LEU A 33 0.64 -13.69 -12.42
CA LEU A 33 -0.41 -14.72 -12.45
C LEU A 33 -0.16 -15.81 -11.40
N ASP A 34 1.07 -16.30 -11.28
CA ASP A 34 1.45 -17.32 -10.30
C ASP A 34 1.22 -16.84 -8.85
N ALA A 35 1.46 -15.55 -8.58
CA ALA A 35 1.20 -14.98 -7.27
C ALA A 35 -0.28 -14.78 -6.98
N LEU A 36 -1.07 -14.44 -8.01
CA LEU A 36 -2.52 -14.37 -7.92
C LEU A 36 -3.11 -15.77 -7.66
N ASP A 37 -2.63 -16.79 -8.38
CA ASP A 37 -3.03 -18.19 -8.17
C ASP A 37 -2.66 -18.69 -6.77
N ALA A 38 -1.46 -18.36 -6.28
CA ALA A 38 -1.03 -18.70 -4.93
C ALA A 38 -1.91 -18.05 -3.84
N LEU A 39 -2.42 -16.85 -4.08
CA LEU A 39 -3.35 -16.18 -3.19
C LEU A 39 -4.75 -16.81 -3.25
N PHE A 40 -5.24 -17.16 -4.44
CA PHE A 40 -6.55 -17.82 -4.59
C PHE A 40 -6.58 -19.29 -4.19
N ALA A 41 -5.42 -19.91 -3.99
CA ALA A 41 -5.31 -21.24 -3.39
C ALA A 41 -5.91 -21.31 -1.99
N PHE A 42 -6.03 -20.17 -1.30
CA PHE A 42 -6.79 -20.05 -0.05
C PHE A 42 -8.28 -19.88 -0.37
N PRO A 43 -9.17 -20.86 -0.08
CA PRO A 43 -10.60 -20.79 -0.39
C PRO A 43 -11.32 -19.62 0.28
N GLU A 44 -10.76 -19.10 1.37
CA GLU A 44 -11.28 -17.96 2.12
C GLU A 44 -11.16 -16.64 1.37
N VAL A 45 -10.24 -16.54 0.41
CA VAL A 45 -10.07 -15.34 -0.41
C VAL A 45 -11.15 -15.32 -1.48
N GLU A 46 -11.97 -14.27 -1.49
CA GLU A 46 -13.04 -14.10 -2.47
C GLU A 46 -12.52 -13.38 -3.72
N ALA A 47 -11.91 -12.22 -3.51
CA ALA A 47 -11.46 -11.33 -4.57
C ALA A 47 -10.28 -10.47 -4.12
N VAL A 48 -9.56 -9.92 -5.10
CA VAL A 48 -8.51 -8.93 -4.87
C VAL A 48 -8.72 -7.78 -5.85
N ARG A 49 -8.59 -6.54 -5.37
CA ARG A 49 -8.85 -5.33 -6.15
C ARG A 49 -7.67 -4.39 -6.08
N TRP A 50 -7.39 -3.69 -7.17
CA TRP A 50 -6.41 -2.60 -7.19
C TRP A 50 -6.86 -1.51 -8.15
N GLU A 51 -6.24 -0.34 -8.02
CA GLU A 51 -6.41 0.78 -8.92
C GLU A 51 -5.14 1.00 -9.73
N GLN A 52 -5.30 1.44 -10.96
CA GLN A 52 -4.18 1.79 -11.81
C GLN A 52 -4.50 3.05 -12.60
N TYR A 53 -3.68 4.08 -12.43
CA TYR A 53 -3.89 5.33 -13.11
C TYR A 53 -2.60 6.15 -13.24
N THR A 54 -2.56 6.99 -14.27
CA THR A 54 -1.67 8.15 -14.34
C THR A 54 -2.40 9.35 -13.72
N PRO A 55 -1.91 9.94 -12.62
CA PRO A 55 -2.59 11.04 -11.94
C PRO A 55 -2.83 12.23 -12.87
N TYR A 56 -4.04 12.82 -12.83
CA TYR A 56 -4.38 14.00 -13.62
C TYR A 56 -3.67 15.27 -13.12
N PHE A 57 -3.42 15.36 -11.81
CA PHE A 57 -2.67 16.44 -11.17
C PHE A 57 -1.72 15.85 -10.11
N ASN A 58 -0.44 16.18 -10.20
CA ASN A 58 0.57 15.94 -9.18
C ASN A 58 1.20 17.31 -8.88
N ASP A 59 1.67 17.58 -7.65
CA ASP A 59 2.07 18.90 -7.10
C ASP A 59 3.30 19.57 -7.77
N GLY A 60 3.41 19.48 -9.09
CA GLY A 60 4.55 19.90 -9.91
C GLY A 60 5.47 18.76 -10.36
N ASP A 61 5.24 17.54 -9.87
CA ASP A 61 6.00 16.34 -10.25
C ASP A 61 5.44 15.68 -11.53
N ALA A 62 6.24 14.83 -12.17
CA ALA A 62 5.81 14.08 -13.35
C ALA A 62 4.59 13.20 -13.00
N CYS A 63 3.55 13.28 -13.83
CA CYS A 63 2.44 12.34 -13.78
C CYS A 63 2.90 11.00 -14.34
N GLU A 64 3.06 10.00 -13.47
CA GLU A 64 3.52 8.67 -13.83
C GLU A 64 2.46 7.63 -13.51
N PHE A 65 2.25 6.70 -14.45
CA PHE A 65 1.40 5.53 -14.24
C PHE A 65 1.89 4.73 -13.03
N GLY A 66 0.96 4.22 -12.23
CA GLY A 66 1.25 3.28 -11.17
C GLY A 66 0.03 2.50 -10.71
N ILE A 67 0.30 1.38 -10.05
CA ILE A 67 -0.70 0.62 -9.30
C ILE A 67 -0.83 1.22 -7.89
N ARG A 68 -2.06 1.31 -7.40
CA ARG A 68 -2.43 1.90 -6.11
C ARG A 68 -3.41 0.98 -5.38
N GLU A 69 -3.41 1.09 -4.05
CA GLU A 69 -4.47 0.61 -3.17
C GLU A 69 -4.91 -0.84 -3.46
N VAL A 70 -3.96 -1.76 -3.37
CA VAL A 70 -4.29 -3.20 -3.44
C VAL A 70 -5.14 -3.54 -2.22
N ARG A 71 -6.23 -4.27 -2.40
CA ARG A 71 -7.18 -4.64 -1.35
C ARG A 71 -7.67 -6.06 -1.54
N ILE A 72 -7.96 -6.77 -0.46
CA ILE A 72 -8.45 -8.16 -0.43
C ILE A 72 -9.87 -8.22 0.16
N LYS A 73 -10.69 -9.13 -0.35
CA LYS A 73 -12.02 -9.46 0.19
C LYS A 73 -12.08 -10.94 0.57
N PHE A 74 -12.72 -11.24 1.70
CA PHE A 74 -12.87 -12.61 2.21
C PHE A 74 -14.29 -13.13 2.04
N VAL A 75 -14.41 -14.42 1.71
CA VAL A 75 -15.70 -15.11 1.62
C VAL A 75 -16.39 -15.08 2.97
N GLY A 76 -17.60 -14.51 3.02
CA GLY A 76 -18.36 -14.37 4.26
C GLY A 76 -17.73 -13.40 5.27
N GLY A 77 -16.82 -12.54 4.80
CA GLY A 77 -16.33 -11.40 5.56
C GLY A 77 -17.41 -10.36 5.80
N ASP A 78 -17.06 -9.34 6.57
CA ASP A 78 -17.93 -8.17 6.75
C ASP A 78 -18.03 -7.38 5.44
N GLU A 79 -19.24 -7.32 4.87
CA GLU A 79 -19.53 -6.62 3.60
C GLU A 79 -19.35 -5.10 3.70
N GLU A 80 -19.33 -4.54 4.92
CA GLU A 80 -19.09 -3.12 5.19
C GLU A 80 -17.63 -2.87 5.64
N ALA A 81 -16.75 -3.87 5.56
CA ALA A 81 -15.35 -3.68 5.91
C ALA A 81 -14.62 -2.77 4.91
N GLY A 82 -13.56 -2.13 5.40
CA GLY A 82 -12.68 -1.27 4.60
C GLY A 82 -13.20 0.16 4.49
N GLU A 83 -12.37 1.05 3.96
CA GLU A 83 -12.67 2.49 3.88
C GLU A 83 -13.84 2.80 2.93
N ARG A 84 -14.11 1.90 1.98
CA ARG A 84 -15.21 2.03 1.01
C ARG A 84 -16.48 1.29 1.42
N GLU A 85 -16.48 0.65 2.60
CA GLU A 85 -17.61 -0.11 3.11
C GLU A 85 -18.15 -1.15 2.10
N ASP A 86 -17.26 -1.83 1.39
CA ASP A 86 -17.60 -2.82 0.34
C ASP A 86 -16.91 -4.19 0.52
N GLY A 87 -16.35 -4.40 1.71
CA GLY A 87 -15.72 -5.64 2.13
C GLY A 87 -14.27 -5.80 1.70
N PHE A 88 -13.70 -4.83 0.97
CA PHE A 88 -12.30 -4.84 0.56
C PHE A 88 -11.40 -4.09 1.55
N ILE A 89 -10.36 -4.76 2.02
CA ILE A 89 -9.44 -4.25 3.04
C ILE A 89 -8.00 -4.22 2.53
N GLU A 90 -7.24 -3.20 2.89
CA GLU A 90 -5.83 -3.05 2.46
C GLU A 90 -4.83 -3.65 3.47
N SER A 91 -5.23 -3.72 4.75
CA SER A 91 -4.38 -4.17 5.85
C SER A 91 -5.20 -4.90 6.91
N GLY A 92 -4.50 -5.51 7.87
CA GLY A 92 -5.14 -6.18 9.00
C GLY A 92 -6.14 -5.26 9.71
N LEU A 93 -7.30 -5.80 10.10
CA LEU A 93 -8.39 -5.02 10.68
C LEU A 93 -8.34 -4.93 12.19
N ASP A 94 -7.63 -5.85 12.86
CA ASP A 94 -7.56 -5.88 14.32
C ASP A 94 -6.20 -6.35 14.82
N PHE A 95 -5.89 -6.02 16.07
CA PHE A 95 -4.73 -6.55 16.77
C PHE A 95 -4.99 -7.98 17.24
N PRO A 96 -3.96 -8.85 17.32
CA PRO A 96 -4.06 -10.17 17.93
C PRO A 96 -4.75 -10.15 19.32
N PRO A 97 -5.54 -11.17 19.69
CA PRO A 97 -6.07 -11.26 21.05
C PRO A 97 -4.94 -11.17 22.09
N GLY A 98 -5.12 -10.31 23.11
CA GLY A 98 -4.10 -10.08 24.14
C GLY A 98 -2.89 -9.24 23.68
N TYR A 99 -2.88 -8.69 22.45
CA TYR A 99 -1.76 -7.90 21.93
C TYR A 99 -1.34 -6.75 22.86
N PHE A 100 -2.29 -6.04 23.46
CA PHE A 100 -2.04 -4.95 24.39
C PHE A 100 -1.58 -5.40 25.78
N ASP A 101 -1.51 -6.71 26.06
CA ASP A 101 -0.86 -7.24 27.27
C ASP A 101 0.66 -7.06 27.22
N THR A 102 1.24 -7.00 26.02
CA THR A 102 2.67 -6.76 25.82
C THR A 102 2.97 -5.48 25.04
N HIS A 103 1.96 -4.81 24.47
CA HIS A 103 2.14 -3.58 23.68
C HIS A 103 1.38 -2.39 24.28
N SER A 104 1.83 -1.18 23.96
CA SER A 104 1.16 0.06 24.29
C SER A 104 1.45 1.11 23.24
N TYR A 105 0.49 1.99 22.98
CA TYR A 105 0.77 3.21 22.22
C TYR A 105 1.78 4.10 22.94
N GLY A 106 1.93 3.99 24.26
CA GLY A 106 2.78 4.86 25.05
C GLY A 106 2.25 6.29 25.11
N ASP A 107 2.94 7.13 25.88
CA ASP A 107 2.62 8.53 26.05
C ASP A 107 3.72 9.41 25.46
N TYR A 108 3.33 10.53 24.86
CA TYR A 108 4.28 11.59 24.54
C TYR A 108 4.59 12.40 25.80
N LYS A 109 5.84 12.30 26.26
CA LYS A 109 6.37 13.14 27.32
C LYS A 109 7.28 14.22 26.76
N TYR A 110 7.28 15.37 27.40
CA TYR A 110 8.05 16.54 26.98
C TYR A 110 9.08 16.86 28.04
N TYR A 111 10.26 17.30 27.62
CA TYR A 111 11.37 17.60 28.51
C TYR A 111 12.00 18.94 28.15
N ALA A 112 12.25 19.77 29.16
CA ALA A 112 13.05 20.98 29.01
C ALA A 112 14.51 20.63 28.66
N ALA A 113 15.30 21.64 28.29
CA ALA A 113 16.70 21.45 27.90
C ALA A 113 17.57 20.85 29.02
N ASP A 114 17.17 20.98 30.28
CA ASP A 114 17.83 20.40 31.44
C ASP A 114 17.35 18.96 31.78
N GLY A 115 16.42 18.42 31.00
CA GLY A 115 15.86 17.08 31.18
C GLY A 115 14.65 17.02 32.13
N THR A 116 14.17 18.15 32.66
CA THR A 116 12.97 18.17 33.51
C THR A 116 11.71 17.91 32.67
N GLU A 117 10.86 16.99 33.11
CA GLU A 117 9.56 16.73 32.44
C GLU A 117 8.67 17.97 32.52
N VAL A 118 8.11 18.38 31.38
CA VAL A 118 7.21 19.53 31.27
C VAL A 118 5.80 19.09 30.91
N ASP A 119 4.83 19.78 31.50
CA ASP A 119 3.42 19.61 31.17
C ASP A 119 3.18 19.96 29.68
N ALA A 120 2.45 19.08 28.97
CA ALA A 120 2.20 19.22 27.54
C ALA A 120 1.51 20.54 27.16
N ASN A 121 0.64 21.08 28.03
CA ASN A 121 -0.06 22.35 27.80
C ASN A 121 0.83 23.56 28.07
N LYS A 122 1.93 23.39 28.82
CA LYS A 122 2.87 24.47 29.17
C LYS A 122 4.07 24.56 28.22
N ARG A 123 4.21 23.62 27.29
CA ARG A 123 5.37 23.57 26.36
C ARG A 123 5.38 24.72 25.35
N TRP A 124 4.21 25.26 25.01
CA TRP A 124 4.07 26.24 23.93
C TRP A 124 4.80 27.55 24.29
N GLY A 125 5.78 27.95 23.48
CA GLY A 125 6.62 29.13 23.74
C GLY A 125 7.90 28.89 24.54
N MET A 126 8.13 27.67 25.05
CA MET A 126 9.39 27.30 25.68
C MET A 126 10.44 26.93 24.62
N ARG A 127 11.63 27.53 24.69
CA ARG A 127 12.75 27.15 23.81
C ARG A 127 13.44 25.89 24.32
N GLY A 128 13.83 25.01 23.38
CA GLY A 128 14.64 23.83 23.68
C GLY A 128 13.88 22.67 24.32
N VAL A 129 12.54 22.66 24.22
CA VAL A 129 11.74 21.49 24.64
C VAL A 129 11.88 20.37 23.62
N THR A 130 12.16 19.17 24.11
CA THR A 130 12.17 17.93 23.32
C THR A 130 10.99 17.04 23.71
N SER A 131 10.61 16.11 22.84
CA SER A 131 9.59 15.10 23.14
C SER A 131 10.18 13.69 23.02
N LYS A 132 9.62 12.77 23.79
CA LYS A 132 9.97 11.35 23.74
C LYS A 132 8.71 10.49 23.95
N HIS A 133 8.62 9.40 23.20
CA HIS A 133 7.66 8.35 23.47
C HIS A 133 8.11 7.54 24.68
N VAL A 134 7.24 7.42 25.68
CA VAL A 134 7.50 6.65 26.90
C VAL A 134 6.44 5.58 27.02
N PHE A 135 6.88 4.34 27.19
CA PHE A 135 5.99 3.18 27.29
C PHE A 135 5.95 2.69 28.75
N PRO A 136 4.82 2.11 29.20
CA PRO A 136 4.78 1.42 30.47
C PRO A 136 5.83 0.31 30.54
N GLU A 137 6.28 -0.03 31.75
CA GLU A 137 7.29 -1.07 31.96
C GLU A 137 6.86 -2.40 31.32
N GLY A 138 7.78 -3.03 30.59
CA GLY A 138 7.55 -4.29 29.90
C GLY A 138 6.68 -4.20 28.63
N LYS A 139 6.18 -3.00 28.26
CA LYS A 139 5.39 -2.82 27.03
C LYS A 139 6.29 -2.41 25.86
N ALA A 140 6.14 -3.11 24.75
CA ALA A 140 6.66 -2.70 23.45
C ALA A 140 5.75 -1.64 22.79
N ARG A 141 6.25 -0.99 21.74
CA ARG A 141 5.46 -0.02 20.96
C ARG A 141 4.38 -0.74 20.17
N ALA A 142 3.13 -0.31 20.34
CA ALA A 142 2.04 -0.73 19.47
C ALA A 142 2.17 -0.06 18.08
N THR A 143 2.06 -0.83 17.02
CA THR A 143 2.11 -0.32 15.65
C THR A 143 0.99 -0.92 14.80
N TYR A 144 0.36 -0.12 13.94
CA TYR A 144 -0.71 -0.60 13.05
C TYR A 144 -0.23 -1.69 12.08
N THR A 145 1.08 -1.80 11.85
CA THR A 145 1.68 -2.90 11.08
C THR A 145 1.61 -4.26 11.79
N ASP A 146 1.27 -4.29 13.09
CA ASP A 146 1.07 -5.52 13.84
C ASP A 146 -0.39 -6.03 13.78
N MET A 147 -1.29 -5.27 13.12
CA MET A 147 -2.66 -5.71 12.89
C MET A 147 -2.68 -6.86 11.89
N LYS A 148 -3.63 -7.77 12.06
CA LYS A 148 -3.70 -9.04 11.35
C LYS A 148 -4.98 -9.22 10.54
N PHE A 149 -4.89 -10.06 9.52
CA PHE A 149 -6.08 -10.56 8.84
C PHE A 149 -6.76 -11.62 9.69
N TYR A 150 -8.08 -11.53 9.75
CA TYR A 150 -8.93 -12.50 10.42
C TYR A 150 -9.91 -13.10 9.44
N VAL A 151 -10.06 -14.41 9.49
CA VAL A 151 -11.14 -15.12 8.83
C VAL A 151 -11.84 -15.97 9.88
N ASN A 152 -13.14 -15.79 10.05
CA ASN A 152 -13.94 -16.51 11.06
C ASN A 152 -13.37 -16.40 12.50
N GLY A 153 -12.75 -15.26 12.83
CA GLY A 153 -12.16 -15.01 14.16
C GLY A 153 -10.75 -15.60 14.37
N GLU A 154 -10.17 -16.25 13.35
CA GLU A 154 -8.81 -16.79 13.41
C GLU A 154 -7.82 -15.91 12.64
N VAL A 155 -6.64 -15.71 13.20
CA VAL A 155 -5.54 -14.97 12.56
C VAL A 155 -5.00 -15.76 11.37
N ARG A 156 -4.86 -15.11 10.20
CA ARG A 156 -4.41 -15.73 8.94
C ARG A 156 -3.13 -15.10 8.39
N GLU A 157 -2.01 -15.36 9.09
CA GLU A 157 -0.67 -14.90 8.68
C GLU A 157 -0.21 -15.52 7.35
N ASP A 158 -0.71 -16.71 7.03
CA ASP A 158 -0.46 -17.41 5.76
C ASP A 158 -1.06 -16.65 4.58
N ILE A 159 -2.31 -16.19 4.72
CA ILE A 159 -2.95 -15.34 3.71
C ILE A 159 -2.29 -13.96 3.67
N GLU A 160 -1.98 -13.35 4.82
CA GLU A 160 -1.29 -12.05 4.89
C GLU A 160 0.03 -12.07 4.11
N LYS A 161 0.80 -13.15 4.25
CA LYS A 161 2.05 -13.35 3.52
C LYS A 161 1.80 -13.50 2.00
N ALA A 162 0.85 -14.32 1.59
CA ALA A 162 0.53 -14.51 0.17
C ALA A 162 0.00 -13.21 -0.47
N TYR A 163 -0.83 -12.47 0.25
CA TYR A 163 -1.33 -11.15 -0.15
C TYR A 163 -0.19 -10.14 -0.30
N GLY A 164 0.72 -10.06 0.66
CA GLY A 164 1.90 -9.19 0.55
C GLY A 164 2.84 -9.59 -0.60
N ASP A 165 2.95 -10.88 -0.90
CA ASP A 165 3.71 -11.38 -2.05
C ASP A 165 3.05 -11.00 -3.39
N PHE A 166 1.71 -11.03 -3.47
CA PHE A 166 0.93 -10.55 -4.62
C PHE A 166 1.02 -9.03 -4.79
N ALA A 167 0.77 -8.25 -3.73
CA ALA A 167 0.75 -6.79 -3.76
C ALA A 167 2.10 -6.20 -4.25
N ARG A 168 3.22 -6.84 -3.88
CA ARG A 168 4.55 -6.47 -4.39
C ARG A 168 4.75 -6.75 -5.88
N ARG A 169 4.04 -7.72 -6.44
CA ARG A 169 4.16 -8.13 -7.85
C ARG A 169 3.19 -7.41 -8.75
N VAL A 170 2.02 -6.97 -8.28
CA VAL A 170 1.15 -6.15 -9.12
C VAL A 170 1.80 -4.78 -9.40
N GLY A 171 2.59 -4.23 -8.46
CA GLY A 171 3.32 -2.96 -8.66
C GLY A 171 4.69 -3.08 -9.37
N GLY A 172 5.07 -2.06 -10.14
CA GLY A 172 6.41 -1.87 -10.69
C GLY A 172 6.73 -2.72 -11.92
N ALA A 173 7.06 -4.00 -11.73
CA ALA A 173 7.72 -4.83 -12.74
C ALA A 173 6.80 -5.36 -13.86
N HIS A 174 5.48 -5.14 -13.77
CA HIS A 174 4.49 -5.61 -14.74
C HIS A 174 3.60 -4.48 -15.25
N GLU A 175 3.90 -3.22 -14.90
CA GLU A 175 3.05 -2.07 -15.20
C GLU A 175 2.74 -1.89 -16.69
N ILE A 176 3.68 -2.19 -17.59
CA ILE A 176 3.44 -2.06 -19.04
C ILE A 176 2.37 -3.04 -19.49
N ASP A 177 2.46 -4.31 -19.07
CA ASP A 177 1.49 -5.33 -19.42
C ASP A 177 0.16 -5.09 -18.72
N LEU A 178 0.15 -4.73 -17.44
CA LEU A 178 -1.08 -4.41 -16.70
C LEU A 178 -1.81 -3.20 -17.31
N ARG A 179 -1.09 -2.14 -17.70
CA ARG A 179 -1.68 -1.01 -18.41
C ARG A 179 -2.23 -1.40 -19.78
N LYS A 180 -1.50 -2.24 -20.51
CA LYS A 180 -1.93 -2.74 -21.83
C LYS A 180 -3.20 -3.59 -21.74
N HIS A 181 -3.34 -4.38 -20.68
CA HIS A 181 -4.46 -5.30 -20.50
C HIS A 181 -5.68 -4.66 -19.85
N PHE A 182 -5.48 -3.77 -18.87
CA PHE A 182 -6.57 -3.23 -18.05
C PHE A 182 -6.84 -1.73 -18.24
N GLY A 183 -5.98 -1.00 -18.97
CA GLY A 183 -6.18 0.42 -19.26
C GLY A 183 -5.66 1.38 -18.19
N ASP A 184 -5.98 2.65 -18.34
CA ASP A 184 -5.57 3.76 -17.47
C ASP A 184 -6.50 4.96 -17.72
N PRO A 185 -7.29 5.42 -16.73
CA PRO A 185 -7.42 4.86 -15.38
C PRO A 185 -8.35 3.63 -15.35
N ALA A 186 -8.08 2.71 -14.42
CA ALA A 186 -8.91 1.52 -14.22
C ALA A 186 -8.90 1.04 -12.76
N GLN A 187 -10.05 0.53 -12.32
CA GLN A 187 -10.18 -0.32 -11.14
C GLN A 187 -10.33 -1.76 -11.64
N VAL A 188 -9.48 -2.65 -11.14
CA VAL A 188 -9.48 -4.06 -11.56
C VAL A 188 -9.80 -4.92 -10.36
N THR A 189 -10.80 -5.78 -10.51
CA THR A 189 -11.17 -6.79 -9.52
C THR A 189 -10.88 -8.17 -10.11
N ALA A 190 -9.98 -8.91 -9.47
CA ALA A 190 -9.67 -10.29 -9.82
C ALA A 190 -10.47 -11.26 -8.93
N THR A 191 -10.97 -12.33 -9.53
CA THR A 191 -11.56 -13.50 -8.86
C THR A 191 -10.93 -14.77 -9.44
N ARG A 192 -11.33 -15.93 -8.93
CA ARG A 192 -10.91 -17.23 -9.51
C ARG A 192 -11.41 -17.43 -10.95
N GLU A 193 -12.45 -16.71 -11.36
CA GLU A 193 -13.09 -16.86 -12.66
C GLU A 193 -12.49 -15.92 -13.72
N GLY A 194 -11.80 -14.87 -13.29
CA GLY A 194 -11.18 -13.90 -14.19
C GLY A 194 -11.03 -12.51 -13.59
N PHE A 195 -11.20 -11.50 -14.43
CA PHE A 195 -11.03 -10.09 -14.07
C PHE A 195 -12.25 -9.27 -14.52
N ASP A 196 -12.76 -8.45 -13.62
CA ASP A 196 -13.70 -7.37 -13.91
C ASP A 196 -12.93 -6.04 -13.90
N VAL A 197 -13.21 -5.19 -14.88
CA VAL A 197 -12.52 -3.91 -15.07
C VAL A 197 -13.54 -2.80 -15.19
N GLU A 198 -13.39 -1.79 -14.34
CA GLU A 198 -14.23 -0.60 -14.31
C GLU A 198 -13.38 0.64 -14.55
N PHE A 199 -14.01 1.68 -15.10
CA PHE A 199 -13.37 2.99 -15.17
C PHE A 199 -13.19 3.54 -13.76
N TYR A 200 -11.99 4.02 -13.46
CA TYR A 200 -11.69 4.62 -12.16
C TYR A 200 -11.65 6.14 -12.27
N GLU A 201 -12.52 6.80 -11.51
CA GLU A 201 -12.48 8.25 -11.33
C GLU A 201 -11.69 8.57 -10.06
N HIS A 202 -10.52 9.17 -10.24
CA HIS A 202 -9.75 9.74 -9.14
C HIS A 202 -10.25 11.17 -8.90
N GLU A 203 -10.83 11.43 -7.72
CA GLU A 203 -11.20 12.79 -7.29
C GLU A 203 -9.98 13.68 -6.98
#